data_AF-A0A972LS56-F1
#
_entry.id   AF-A0A972LS56-F1
#
_cell.length_a   1.000
_cell.length_b   1.000
_cell.length_c   1.000
_cell.angle_alpha   90.00
_cell.angle_beta   90.00
_cell.angle_gamma   90.00
#
_symmetry.space_group_name_H-M   'P 1'
#
loop_
_entity.id
_entity.type
_entity.pdbx_description
1 polymer ?
#
loop_
_entity_poly.entity_id
_entity_poly.type
_entity_poly.pdbx_seq_one_letter_code
_entity_poly.pdbx_strand_id
1 'polypeptide(L)'
;MHSCLRGKFGVLASCLLASIVMVAYSSSARAQLSAGAVVIPEFFEELYRVSPAGGTATDLLNSPVFDKVLGHHLEIADASTAYIVSFNQLYKFDFPSGAITFVDQLSFTPSEITLGTNGDLIAVGPNDVFRINPNTGAETSLYTETFFSPNDAVTDSSGNIYLTEFFDALGVLSPAGNFSKIGNYSTNKFQNLDLGPDGFLYLSTTVGESFYRVNPATGVGTLLDTGVFTFIDDLQVDASGDILFAGEVNSKQGVFRFDPQTTALTTIVDEDTVNGGFFNPQDIAIFLSQETFASADFDHNGSVDGADLAFLQNAYGVGSAGDVDGDSDTDGSDLLAWQRQFTRGSGSVAGTLAVPEPNTTILLGGTLVVCLLLGSKDQRR
;
A
#
# COMPACT_ATOMS: atom_id res chain seq x y z
N MET A 1 61.10 -35.86 9.54
CA MET A 1 59.75 -36.47 9.50
C MET A 1 59.39 -36.87 10.92
N HIS A 2 58.92 -35.92 11.73
CA HIS A 2 57.48 -35.65 11.99
C HIS A 2 56.79 -36.84 12.67
N SER A 3 56.75 -36.80 14.01
CA SER A 3 55.67 -37.43 14.77
C SER A 3 55.35 -36.58 15.99
N CYS A 4 54.10 -36.16 16.02
CA CYS A 4 53.49 -35.16 16.87
C CYS A 4 52.78 -35.89 18.01
N LEU A 5 53.23 -35.71 19.26
CA LEU A 5 52.49 -36.12 20.46
C LEU A 5 52.72 -35.09 21.56
N ARG A 6 51.77 -34.17 21.69
CA ARG A 6 51.46 -33.31 22.85
C ARG A 6 50.35 -32.39 22.35
N GLY A 7 49.18 -32.26 22.94
CA GLY A 7 48.60 -32.74 24.17
C GLY A 7 47.28 -31.98 24.23
N LYS A 8 46.18 -32.69 24.44
CA LYS A 8 44.84 -32.12 24.54
C LYS A 8 44.77 -31.19 25.76
N PHE A 9 45.04 -29.90 25.54
CA PHE A 9 44.73 -28.80 26.44
C PHE A 9 44.22 -27.66 25.55
N GLY A 10 42.91 -27.61 25.37
CA GLY A 10 42.26 -26.62 24.51
C GLY A 10 40.77 -26.88 24.34
N VAL A 11 40.05 -27.13 25.44
CA VAL A 11 38.57 -27.27 25.42
C VAL A 11 37.88 -26.37 26.47
N LEU A 12 38.59 -25.47 27.17
CA LEU A 12 37.98 -24.68 28.25
C LEU A 12 38.29 -23.17 28.23
N ALA A 13 38.53 -22.59 27.05
CA ALA A 13 38.69 -21.14 26.93
C ALA A 13 38.08 -20.61 25.61
N SER A 14 36.77 -20.77 25.42
CA SER A 14 35.99 -20.02 24.41
C SER A 14 34.52 -19.82 24.85
N CYS A 15 34.30 -19.71 26.15
CA CYS A 15 33.10 -19.08 26.72
C CYS A 15 33.55 -17.72 27.30
N LEU A 16 33.58 -16.69 26.43
CA LEU A 16 33.55 -15.24 26.69
C LEU A 16 34.34 -14.55 25.57
N LEU A 17 33.71 -14.38 24.40
CA LEU A 17 33.97 -13.29 23.45
C LEU A 17 32.90 -13.36 22.35
N ALA A 18 31.63 -13.43 22.77
CA ALA A 18 30.54 -12.88 21.97
C ALA A 18 30.62 -11.36 22.10
N SER A 19 31.63 -10.77 21.45
CA SER A 19 31.71 -9.33 21.30
C SER A 19 30.71 -8.95 20.22
N ILE A 20 29.62 -8.36 20.69
CA ILE A 20 28.74 -7.44 19.97
C ILE A 20 29.62 -6.57 19.07
N VAL A 21 29.67 -6.89 17.78
CA VAL A 21 30.07 -5.93 16.75
C VAL A 21 28.78 -5.21 16.37
N MET A 22 28.38 -4.21 17.17
CA MET A 22 27.59 -3.12 16.63
C MET A 22 28.51 -2.41 15.63
N VAL A 23 28.50 -2.85 14.37
CA VAL A 23 28.88 -1.96 13.29
C VAL A 23 27.80 -0.88 13.29
N ALA A 24 28.18 0.34 13.65
CA ALA A 24 27.34 1.50 13.45
C ALA A 24 27.17 1.67 11.94
N TYR A 25 26.13 1.04 11.37
CA TYR A 25 25.63 1.40 10.06
C TYR A 25 25.11 2.82 10.18
N SER A 26 25.73 3.74 9.45
CA SER A 26 25.21 5.09 9.31
C SER A 26 23.82 4.99 8.68
N SER A 27 22.78 5.09 9.51
CA SER A 27 21.39 5.25 9.10
C SER A 27 21.25 6.61 8.42
N SER A 28 21.67 6.72 7.15
CA SER A 28 21.08 7.72 6.28
C SER A 28 19.61 7.34 6.18
N ALA A 29 18.73 8.12 6.80
CA ALA A 29 17.28 7.95 6.72
C ALA A 29 16.92 7.58 5.28
N ARG A 30 16.41 6.36 5.07
CA ARG A 30 15.90 5.96 3.77
C ARG A 30 14.66 6.83 3.56
N ALA A 31 14.66 7.63 2.51
CA ALA A 31 13.58 8.59 2.29
C ALA A 31 12.24 7.83 2.21
N GLN A 32 11.18 8.42 2.79
CA GLN A 32 9.81 7.95 2.62
C GLN A 32 9.51 7.65 1.15
N LEU A 33 8.64 6.67 0.89
CA LEU A 33 8.23 6.40 -0.48
C LEU A 33 7.56 7.66 -1.07
N SER A 34 7.95 7.97 -2.30
CA SER A 34 7.30 9.01 -3.11
C SER A 34 6.21 8.35 -3.95
N ALA A 35 5.11 9.08 -4.22
CA ALA A 35 4.08 8.66 -5.17
C ALA A 35 4.66 7.96 -6.41
N GLY A 36 4.07 6.82 -6.76
CA GLY A 36 4.50 5.93 -7.84
C GLY A 36 5.69 5.03 -7.51
N ALA A 37 6.37 5.16 -6.36
CA ALA A 37 7.54 4.32 -6.07
C ALA A 37 7.18 2.84 -6.14
N VAL A 38 7.96 2.08 -6.91
CA VAL A 38 7.75 0.64 -7.10
C VAL A 38 8.70 -0.09 -6.17
N VAL A 39 8.18 -1.03 -5.40
CA VAL A 39 8.93 -1.89 -4.49
C VAL A 39 8.77 -3.33 -4.95
N ILE A 40 9.89 -4.04 -5.07
CA ILE A 40 9.92 -5.38 -5.63
C ILE A 40 10.74 -6.29 -4.71
N PRO A 41 10.15 -7.37 -4.18
CA PRO A 41 10.93 -8.45 -3.60
C PRO A 41 11.52 -9.37 -4.68
N GLU A 42 12.74 -9.83 -4.44
CA GLU A 42 13.45 -10.72 -5.36
C GLU A 42 13.83 -12.06 -4.75
N PHE A 43 14.00 -13.07 -5.62
CA PHE A 43 14.30 -14.46 -5.23
C PHE A 43 15.59 -14.62 -4.39
N PHE A 44 16.53 -13.67 -4.48
CA PHE A 44 17.80 -13.68 -3.76
C PHE A 44 17.92 -12.60 -2.68
N GLU A 45 16.85 -12.41 -1.89
CA GLU A 45 16.92 -11.82 -0.54
C GLU A 45 17.00 -10.28 -0.49
N GLU A 46 16.59 -9.61 -1.57
CA GLU A 46 16.70 -8.16 -1.70
C GLU A 46 15.31 -7.53 -1.94
N LEU A 47 15.06 -6.41 -1.26
CA LEU A 47 13.88 -5.57 -1.48
C LEU A 47 14.35 -4.36 -2.28
N TYR A 48 13.93 -4.27 -3.53
CA TYR A 48 14.34 -3.19 -4.41
C TYR A 48 13.33 -2.07 -4.43
N ARG A 49 13.82 -0.84 -4.50
CA ARG A 49 13.02 0.31 -4.95
C ARG A 49 13.42 0.67 -6.37
N VAL A 50 12.43 0.80 -7.24
CA VAL A 50 12.60 1.23 -8.62
C VAL A 50 11.84 2.54 -8.83
N SER A 51 12.48 3.48 -9.54
CA SER A 51 11.84 4.71 -9.99
C SER A 51 10.85 4.40 -11.12
N PRO A 52 9.64 4.98 -11.14
CA PRO A 52 8.70 4.86 -12.28
C PRO A 52 9.26 5.32 -13.62
N ALA A 53 10.22 6.26 -13.58
CA ALA A 53 10.91 6.73 -14.78
C ALA A 53 11.99 5.75 -15.27
N GLY A 54 12.17 4.62 -14.57
CA GLY A 54 13.19 3.60 -14.82
C GLY A 54 14.60 4.01 -14.39
N GLY A 55 15.56 3.18 -14.79
CA GLY A 55 16.99 3.53 -14.84
C GLY A 55 17.85 3.14 -13.64
N THR A 56 17.31 3.04 -12.42
CA THR A 56 18.05 2.52 -11.26
C THR A 56 17.14 1.77 -10.30
N ALA A 57 17.45 0.50 -10.03
CA ALA A 57 16.97 -0.24 -8.87
C ALA A 57 17.91 0.04 -7.68
N THR A 58 17.35 0.37 -6.52
CA THR A 58 18.10 0.65 -5.29
C THR A 58 17.71 -0.37 -4.24
N ASP A 59 18.67 -1.13 -3.72
CA ASP A 59 18.45 -2.06 -2.62
C ASP A 59 18.06 -1.31 -1.32
N LEU A 60 16.84 -1.60 -0.84
CA LEU A 60 16.25 -1.08 0.38
C LEU A 60 16.65 -1.84 1.63
N LEU A 61 17.50 -2.86 1.56
CA LEU A 61 17.95 -3.63 2.73
C LEU A 61 19.43 -3.43 3.00
N ASN A 62 20.31 -3.28 2.00
CA ASN A 62 21.77 -3.15 2.17
C ASN A 62 22.35 -4.24 3.12
N SER A 63 21.67 -5.37 3.30
CA SER A 63 22.04 -6.42 4.25
C SER A 63 21.25 -7.71 3.97
N PRO A 64 21.87 -8.91 4.10
CA PRO A 64 21.22 -10.20 3.88
C PRO A 64 20.35 -10.58 5.08
N VAL A 65 19.29 -9.81 5.33
CA VAL A 65 18.38 -10.07 6.46
C VAL A 65 17.41 -11.21 6.14
N PHE A 66 17.14 -11.45 4.85
CA PHE A 66 16.31 -12.56 4.39
C PHE A 66 17.14 -13.80 4.09
N ASP A 67 17.88 -14.38 5.05
CA ASP A 67 18.58 -15.66 4.84
C ASP A 67 17.59 -16.73 4.28
N LYS A 68 17.66 -16.99 2.97
CA LYS A 68 17.00 -18.05 2.19
C LYS A 68 15.47 -18.10 2.25
N VAL A 69 14.83 -17.04 1.80
CA VAL A 69 13.38 -16.88 1.93
C VAL A 69 12.75 -16.80 0.53
N LEU A 70 11.98 -17.84 0.16
CA LEU A 70 11.30 -17.97 -1.13
C LEU A 70 9.81 -17.57 -0.97
N GLY A 71 9.24 -16.89 -1.96
CA GLY A 71 7.81 -16.54 -1.99
C GLY A 71 7.49 -15.39 -1.04
N HIS A 72 7.71 -14.16 -1.50
CA HIS A 72 7.36 -12.95 -0.78
C HIS A 72 6.11 -12.34 -1.41
N HIS A 73 5.08 -12.14 -0.60
CA HIS A 73 4.00 -11.22 -0.90
C HIS A 73 4.23 -9.96 -0.07
N LEU A 74 4.18 -8.80 -0.70
CA LEU A 74 4.49 -7.49 -0.19
C LEU A 74 3.29 -6.61 -0.42
N GLU A 75 2.82 -5.98 0.65
CA GLU A 75 1.77 -4.99 0.55
C GLU A 75 2.20 -3.68 1.22
N ILE A 76 2.07 -2.57 0.50
CA ILE A 76 2.46 -1.25 1.01
C ILE A 76 1.29 -0.63 1.76
N ALA A 77 1.38 -0.61 3.09
CA ALA A 77 0.39 0.00 3.97
C ALA A 77 0.27 1.51 3.78
N ASP A 78 1.41 2.19 3.77
CA ASP A 78 1.50 3.64 3.67
C ASP A 78 2.92 4.09 3.23
N ALA A 79 3.18 5.40 3.23
CA ALA A 79 4.47 5.98 2.81
C ALA A 79 5.68 5.54 3.68
N SER A 80 5.41 4.97 4.86
CA SER A 80 6.38 4.58 5.89
C SER A 80 6.39 3.08 6.18
N THR A 81 5.31 2.35 5.89
CA THR A 81 5.15 0.95 6.29
C THR A 81 4.81 0.06 5.09
N ALA A 82 5.41 -1.12 5.04
CA ALA A 82 4.93 -2.24 4.25
C ALA A 82 4.86 -3.52 5.10
N TYR A 83 4.04 -4.47 4.67
CA TYR A 83 3.94 -5.79 5.24
C TYR A 83 4.49 -6.81 4.26
N ILE A 84 5.28 -7.75 4.78
CA ILE A 84 5.90 -8.80 3.97
C ILE A 84 5.52 -10.11 4.61
N VAL A 85 4.91 -10.99 3.82
CA VAL A 85 4.77 -12.39 4.19
C VAL A 85 5.82 -13.19 3.45
N SER A 86 6.49 -14.09 4.15
CA SER A 86 7.15 -15.18 3.47
C SER A 86 6.89 -16.54 4.10
N PHE A 87 6.57 -17.50 3.24
CA PHE A 87 5.93 -18.74 3.63
C PHE A 87 4.75 -18.43 4.54
N ASN A 88 4.88 -18.64 5.85
CA ASN A 88 3.87 -18.34 6.84
C ASN A 88 4.36 -17.35 7.91
N GLN A 89 5.38 -16.56 7.63
CA GLN A 89 5.94 -15.58 8.58
C GLN A 89 5.57 -14.18 8.13
N LEU A 90 4.89 -13.44 9.00
CA LEU A 90 4.50 -12.05 8.77
C LEU A 90 5.57 -11.12 9.36
N TYR A 91 6.01 -10.17 8.55
CA TYR A 91 6.96 -9.12 8.90
C TYR A 91 6.37 -7.75 8.60
N LYS A 92 6.80 -6.76 9.38
CA LYS A 92 6.58 -5.34 9.12
C LYS A 92 7.90 -4.70 8.70
N PHE A 93 7.88 -3.97 7.58
CA PHE A 93 9.00 -3.18 7.10
C PHE A 93 8.74 -1.69 7.31
N ASP A 94 9.69 -0.99 7.94
CA ASP A 94 9.67 0.46 8.13
C ASP A 94 10.62 1.11 7.11
N PHE A 95 10.08 1.82 6.12
CA PHE A 95 10.87 2.48 5.07
C PHE A 95 11.87 3.50 5.63
N PRO A 96 11.52 4.38 6.59
CA PRO A 96 12.44 5.41 7.09
C PRO A 96 13.72 4.85 7.73
N SER A 97 13.58 3.83 8.57
CA SER A 97 14.69 3.21 9.29
C SER A 97 15.29 2.01 8.54
N GLY A 98 14.56 1.42 7.60
CA GLY A 98 14.89 0.14 6.98
C GLY A 98 14.73 -1.05 7.93
N ALA A 99 14.04 -0.88 9.06
CA ALA A 99 13.88 -1.95 10.04
C ALA A 99 12.85 -2.98 9.56
N ILE A 100 13.19 -4.26 9.75
CA ILE A 100 12.26 -5.38 9.59
C ILE A 100 11.93 -5.90 10.99
N THR A 101 10.64 -6.02 11.29
CA THR A 101 10.14 -6.55 12.55
C THR A 101 9.30 -7.79 12.28
N PHE A 102 9.67 -8.93 12.87
CA PHE A 102 8.80 -10.12 12.87
C PHE A 102 7.54 -9.83 13.69
N VAL A 103 6.37 -10.07 13.10
CA VAL A 103 5.06 -9.89 13.75
C VAL A 103 4.61 -11.20 14.36
N ASP A 104 4.37 -12.21 13.51
CA ASP A 104 3.90 -13.53 13.96
C ASP A 104 4.13 -14.61 12.88
N GLN A 105 3.96 -15.88 13.27
CA GLN A 105 3.92 -17.01 12.36
C GLN A 105 2.46 -17.44 12.13
N LEU A 106 1.94 -17.17 10.94
CA LEU A 106 0.62 -17.53 10.48
C LEU A 106 0.41 -19.05 10.44
N SER A 107 -0.85 -19.45 10.60
CA SER A 107 -1.27 -20.85 10.58
C SER A 107 -1.25 -21.48 9.18
N PHE A 108 -1.08 -20.67 8.13
CA PHE A 108 -1.04 -21.06 6.72
C PHE A 108 0.00 -20.25 5.94
N THR A 109 0.28 -20.67 4.71
CA THR A 109 1.09 -19.91 3.75
C THR A 109 0.16 -19.14 2.83
N PRO A 110 0.08 -17.80 2.93
CA PRO A 110 -0.68 -16.99 1.99
C PRO A 110 -0.14 -17.11 0.57
N SER A 111 -1.05 -17.07 -0.40
CA SER A 111 -0.76 -16.91 -1.83
C SER A 111 -0.83 -15.46 -2.28
N GLU A 112 -1.39 -14.57 -1.47
CA GLU A 112 -1.34 -13.11 -1.64
C GLU A 112 -1.75 -12.41 -0.33
N ILE A 113 -1.28 -11.17 -0.13
CA ILE A 113 -1.77 -10.26 0.90
C ILE A 113 -2.17 -8.90 0.30
N THR A 114 -3.27 -8.33 0.77
CA THR A 114 -3.71 -6.97 0.40
C THR A 114 -4.25 -6.24 1.63
N LEU A 115 -4.33 -4.91 1.60
CA LEU A 115 -4.93 -4.14 2.68
C LEU A 115 -6.45 -4.21 2.64
N GLY A 116 -7.05 -4.46 3.81
CA GLY A 116 -8.45 -4.18 4.06
C GLY A 116 -8.69 -2.71 4.37
N THR A 117 -9.95 -2.28 4.27
CA THR A 117 -10.38 -0.88 4.54
C THR A 117 -10.08 -0.41 5.96
N ASN A 118 -9.85 -1.30 6.91
CA ASN A 118 -9.63 -0.95 8.32
C ASN A 118 -8.14 -1.02 8.71
N GLY A 119 -7.24 -1.11 7.73
CA GLY A 119 -5.80 -1.29 7.96
C GLY A 119 -5.39 -2.71 8.38
N ASP A 120 -6.34 -3.64 8.49
CA ASP A 120 -6.04 -5.07 8.61
C ASP A 120 -5.50 -5.62 7.28
N LEU A 121 -4.74 -6.72 7.32
CA LEU A 121 -4.38 -7.45 6.11
C LEU A 121 -5.48 -8.43 5.75
N ILE A 122 -5.75 -8.56 4.45
CA ILE A 122 -6.52 -9.64 3.86
C ILE A 122 -5.52 -10.58 3.21
N ALA A 123 -5.62 -11.87 3.48
CA ALA A 123 -4.72 -12.88 2.94
C ALA A 123 -5.55 -13.99 2.31
N VAL A 124 -5.21 -14.38 1.08
CA VAL A 124 -5.73 -15.61 0.47
C VAL A 124 -4.83 -16.76 0.89
N GLY A 125 -5.38 -17.72 1.63
CA GLY A 125 -4.70 -18.97 1.98
C GLY A 125 -4.99 -20.07 0.96
N PRO A 126 -4.48 -21.30 1.15
CA PRO A 126 -4.63 -22.37 0.17
C PRO A 126 -6.09 -22.73 -0.20
N ASN A 127 -7.04 -22.39 0.68
CA ASN A 127 -8.44 -22.79 0.55
C ASN A 127 -9.44 -21.84 1.22
N ASP A 128 -9.02 -20.66 1.68
CA ASP A 128 -9.83 -19.71 2.47
C ASP A 128 -9.27 -18.29 2.31
N VAL A 129 -10.03 -17.28 2.72
CA VAL A 129 -9.65 -15.87 2.82
C VAL A 129 -9.63 -15.49 4.30
N PHE A 130 -8.52 -14.93 4.77
CA PHE A 130 -8.33 -14.54 6.16
C PHE A 130 -8.20 -13.03 6.28
N ARG A 131 -8.74 -12.49 7.37
CA ARG A 131 -8.34 -11.21 7.92
C ARG A 131 -7.23 -11.45 8.93
N ILE A 132 -6.17 -10.67 8.87
CA ILE A 132 -5.02 -10.76 9.76
C ILE A 132 -4.80 -9.39 10.38
N ASN A 133 -4.75 -9.34 11.72
CA ASN A 133 -4.32 -8.12 12.40
C ASN A 133 -2.81 -7.94 12.22
N PRO A 134 -2.34 -6.89 11.53
CA PRO A 134 -0.93 -6.77 11.14
C PRO A 134 0.03 -6.45 12.28
N ASN A 135 -0.49 -6.13 13.48
CA ASN A 135 0.33 -5.82 14.65
C ASN A 135 0.50 -7.02 15.57
N THR A 136 -0.42 -8.00 15.50
CA THR A 136 -0.46 -9.14 16.42
C THR A 136 -0.41 -10.50 15.73
N GLY A 137 -0.65 -10.55 14.41
CA GLY A 137 -0.78 -11.79 13.65
C GLY A 137 -2.12 -12.50 13.82
N ALA A 138 -3.07 -11.95 14.60
CA ALA A 138 -4.34 -12.61 14.88
C ALA A 138 -5.16 -12.86 13.60
N GLU A 139 -5.47 -14.13 13.32
CA GLU A 139 -6.17 -14.59 12.12
C GLU A 139 -7.68 -14.79 12.35
N THR A 140 -8.51 -14.33 11.41
CA THR A 140 -9.95 -14.58 11.36
C THR A 140 -10.35 -15.02 9.96
N SER A 141 -10.87 -16.24 9.81
CA SER A 141 -11.44 -16.71 8.54
C SER A 141 -12.66 -15.87 8.16
N LEU A 142 -12.65 -15.35 6.93
CA LEU A 142 -13.75 -14.58 6.34
C LEU A 142 -14.66 -15.45 5.48
N TYR A 143 -14.21 -16.63 5.06
CA TYR A 143 -14.96 -17.48 4.16
C TYR A 143 -14.76 -18.98 4.40
N THR A 144 -15.67 -19.58 5.16
CA THR A 144 -15.52 -20.97 5.59
C THR A 144 -15.83 -22.04 4.53
N GLU A 145 -16.33 -21.67 3.35
CA GLU A 145 -16.44 -22.65 2.26
C GLU A 145 -15.08 -22.78 1.57
N THR A 146 -14.64 -24.01 1.31
CA THR A 146 -13.28 -24.22 0.81
C THR A 146 -13.17 -23.79 -0.64
N PHE A 147 -12.39 -22.74 -0.91
CA PHE A 147 -11.78 -22.54 -2.22
C PHE A 147 -10.84 -23.72 -2.52
N PHE A 148 -10.62 -24.04 -3.79
CA PHE A 148 -9.69 -25.07 -4.18
C PHE A 148 -8.24 -24.59 -4.11
N SER A 149 -7.99 -23.38 -4.63
CA SER A 149 -6.67 -22.74 -4.66
C SER A 149 -6.83 -21.30 -5.15
N PRO A 150 -7.22 -20.36 -4.27
CA PRO A 150 -7.19 -18.95 -4.61
C PRO A 150 -5.73 -18.54 -4.81
N ASN A 151 -5.48 -17.61 -5.73
CA ASN A 151 -4.11 -17.27 -6.13
C ASN A 151 -3.76 -15.83 -5.78
N ASP A 152 -4.62 -14.88 -6.14
CA ASP A 152 -4.42 -13.46 -5.90
C ASP A 152 -5.72 -12.83 -5.37
N ALA A 153 -5.61 -11.70 -4.65
CA ALA A 153 -6.72 -10.89 -4.20
C ALA A 153 -6.41 -9.39 -4.09
N VAL A 154 -7.43 -8.58 -4.38
CA VAL A 154 -7.42 -7.12 -4.14
C VAL A 154 -8.70 -6.70 -3.41
N THR A 155 -8.59 -5.69 -2.56
CA THR A 155 -9.74 -5.12 -1.84
C THR A 155 -10.16 -3.77 -2.44
N ASP A 156 -11.46 -3.53 -2.63
CA ASP A 156 -11.96 -2.19 -2.96
C ASP A 156 -12.25 -1.34 -1.70
N SER A 157 -12.50 -0.05 -1.91
CA SER A 157 -12.83 0.89 -0.82
C SER A 157 -14.13 0.55 -0.07
N SER A 158 -14.98 -0.32 -0.61
CA SER A 158 -16.19 -0.81 0.06
C SER A 158 -15.93 -2.07 0.89
N GLY A 159 -14.70 -2.59 0.90
CA GLY A 159 -14.30 -3.80 1.59
C GLY A 159 -14.67 -5.09 0.86
N ASN A 160 -15.06 -5.03 -0.42
CA ASN A 160 -15.19 -6.24 -1.22
C ASN A 160 -13.80 -6.75 -1.58
N ILE A 161 -13.64 -8.07 -1.53
CA ILE A 161 -12.39 -8.74 -1.87
C ILE A 161 -12.61 -9.46 -3.20
N TYR A 162 -11.94 -8.99 -4.25
CA TYR A 162 -11.91 -9.69 -5.54
C TYR A 162 -10.75 -10.66 -5.53
N LEU A 163 -10.97 -11.86 -6.06
CA LEU A 163 -9.95 -12.92 -6.03
C LEU A 163 -9.99 -13.81 -7.28
N THR A 164 -8.83 -14.36 -7.63
CA THR A 164 -8.66 -15.39 -8.67
C THR A 164 -8.51 -16.78 -8.05
N GLU A 165 -8.91 -17.82 -8.79
CA GLU A 165 -8.80 -19.22 -8.36
C GLU A 165 -8.44 -20.15 -9.54
N PHE A 166 -7.59 -21.15 -9.28
CA PHE A 166 -7.03 -22.08 -10.28
C PHE A 166 -8.07 -22.83 -11.16
N PHE A 167 -9.24 -23.16 -10.59
CA PHE A 167 -10.30 -23.93 -11.27
C PHE A 167 -11.61 -23.15 -11.46
N ASP A 168 -11.52 -21.97 -12.07
CA ASP A 168 -12.64 -21.27 -12.73
C ASP A 168 -13.40 -20.24 -11.86
N ALA A 169 -12.69 -19.35 -11.17
CA ALA A 169 -13.33 -18.16 -10.62
C ALA A 169 -12.41 -16.94 -10.67
N LEU A 170 -12.87 -15.94 -11.43
CA LEU A 170 -12.84 -14.58 -10.93
C LEU A 170 -14.07 -14.43 -10.04
N GLY A 171 -13.91 -13.95 -8.82
CA GLY A 171 -15.01 -13.80 -7.90
C GLY A 171 -14.86 -12.60 -6.99
N VAL A 172 -15.91 -12.34 -6.22
CA VAL A 172 -15.94 -11.31 -5.20
C VAL A 172 -16.56 -11.85 -3.93
N LEU A 173 -15.86 -11.65 -2.81
CA LEU A 173 -16.33 -11.86 -1.46
C LEU A 173 -16.75 -10.51 -0.89
N SER A 174 -18.05 -10.35 -0.62
CA SER A 174 -18.57 -9.14 0.02
C SER A 174 -18.14 -9.03 1.50
N PRO A 175 -18.14 -7.83 2.10
CA PRO A 175 -17.90 -7.64 3.54
C PRO A 175 -18.81 -8.48 4.44
N ALA A 176 -19.99 -8.87 3.94
CA ALA A 176 -20.95 -9.71 4.63
C ALA A 176 -20.62 -11.21 4.57
N GLY A 177 -19.50 -11.60 3.95
CA GLY A 177 -19.05 -12.99 3.83
C GLY A 177 -19.73 -13.77 2.69
N ASN A 178 -20.42 -13.10 1.77
CA ASN A 178 -21.06 -13.76 0.62
C ASN A 178 -20.12 -13.72 -0.58
N PHE A 179 -19.81 -14.90 -1.14
CA PHE A 179 -19.04 -15.04 -2.36
C PHE A 179 -19.92 -15.13 -3.60
N SER A 180 -19.50 -14.50 -4.70
CA SER A 180 -20.15 -14.62 -6.00
C SER A 180 -19.12 -14.64 -7.13
N LYS A 181 -19.39 -15.47 -8.16
CA LYS A 181 -18.55 -15.51 -9.37
C LYS A 181 -18.82 -14.29 -10.26
N ILE A 182 -17.76 -13.77 -10.87
CA ILE A 182 -17.80 -12.67 -11.83
C ILE A 182 -17.54 -13.24 -13.23
N GLY A 183 -18.54 -13.12 -14.11
CA GLY A 183 -18.45 -13.58 -15.48
C GLY A 183 -18.33 -15.11 -15.63
N ASN A 184 -17.92 -15.55 -16.83
CA ASN A 184 -17.67 -16.96 -17.11
C ASN A 184 -16.33 -17.11 -17.84
N TYR A 185 -15.31 -17.50 -17.07
CA TYR A 185 -13.91 -17.51 -17.48
C TYR A 185 -13.28 -18.89 -17.34
N SER A 186 -14.04 -19.97 -17.53
CA SER A 186 -13.56 -21.35 -17.35
C SER A 186 -12.34 -21.73 -18.22
N THR A 187 -12.08 -20.97 -19.28
CA THR A 187 -10.91 -21.15 -20.16
C THR A 187 -9.77 -20.19 -19.87
N ASN A 188 -10.04 -19.10 -19.15
CA ASN A 188 -9.09 -18.03 -18.89
C ASN A 188 -8.51 -18.31 -17.51
N LYS A 189 -7.34 -18.95 -17.48
CA LYS A 189 -6.64 -19.30 -16.25
C LYS A 189 -5.99 -18.05 -15.64
N PHE A 190 -6.84 -17.18 -15.09
CA PHE A 190 -6.40 -15.97 -14.42
C PHE A 190 -5.48 -16.31 -13.26
N GLN A 191 -4.41 -15.55 -13.14
CA GLN A 191 -3.37 -15.72 -12.13
C GLN A 191 -3.40 -14.54 -11.18
N ASN A 192 -3.05 -13.37 -11.69
CA ASN A 192 -2.90 -12.15 -10.91
C ASN A 192 -4.03 -11.18 -11.23
N LEU A 193 -4.30 -10.26 -10.31
CA LEU A 193 -5.36 -9.28 -10.44
C LEU A 193 -5.04 -8.00 -9.65
N ASP A 194 -5.47 -6.88 -10.18
CA ASP A 194 -5.51 -5.63 -9.43
C ASP A 194 -6.71 -4.78 -9.85
N LEU A 195 -7.10 -3.83 -9.01
CA LEU A 195 -8.19 -2.91 -9.23
C LEU A 195 -7.66 -1.59 -9.80
N GLY A 196 -8.06 -1.29 -11.04
CA GLY A 196 -7.70 -0.02 -11.66
C GLY A 196 -8.49 1.17 -11.08
N PRO A 197 -7.99 2.41 -11.28
CA PRO A 197 -8.64 3.63 -10.81
C PRO A 197 -10.00 3.90 -11.49
N ASP A 198 -10.31 3.17 -12.56
CA ASP A 198 -11.59 3.21 -13.27
C ASP A 198 -12.64 2.23 -12.71
N GLY A 199 -12.30 1.48 -11.66
CA GLY A 199 -13.15 0.48 -11.02
C GLY A 199 -13.26 -0.84 -11.79
N PHE A 200 -12.37 -1.09 -12.76
CA PHE A 200 -12.28 -2.38 -13.45
C PHE A 200 -11.15 -3.23 -12.87
N LEU A 201 -11.31 -4.55 -12.98
CA LEU A 201 -10.28 -5.51 -12.62
C LEU A 201 -9.33 -5.72 -13.80
N TYR A 202 -8.04 -5.66 -13.55
CA TYR A 202 -6.98 -5.93 -14.50
C TYR A 202 -6.32 -7.23 -14.13
N LEU A 203 -6.24 -8.20 -15.05
CA LEU A 203 -5.82 -9.57 -14.73
C LEU A 203 -4.78 -10.08 -15.71
N SER A 204 -3.89 -10.95 -15.24
CA SER A 204 -3.00 -11.77 -16.06
C SER A 204 -3.53 -13.19 -16.22
N THR A 205 -3.06 -13.93 -17.22
CA THR A 205 -3.39 -15.35 -17.42
C THR A 205 -2.14 -16.21 -17.54
N THR A 206 -2.09 -17.35 -16.84
CA THR A 206 -1.03 -18.38 -16.97
C THR A 206 -0.97 -19.07 -18.34
N VAL A 207 -2.07 -19.04 -19.09
CA VAL A 207 -2.15 -19.72 -20.39
C VAL A 207 -2.31 -18.68 -21.48
N GLY A 208 -1.27 -18.57 -22.30
CA GLY A 208 -1.21 -17.58 -23.39
C GLY A 208 -0.77 -16.20 -22.94
N GLU A 209 -0.43 -16.01 -21.65
CA GLU A 209 0.24 -14.83 -21.08
C GLU A 209 -0.30 -13.52 -21.64
N SER A 210 -1.41 -13.07 -21.07
CA SER A 210 -2.23 -12.00 -21.64
C SER A 210 -2.84 -11.17 -20.52
N PHE A 211 -3.07 -9.89 -20.81
CA PHE A 211 -3.81 -9.00 -19.91
C PHE A 211 -5.29 -8.94 -20.26
N TYR A 212 -6.14 -8.92 -19.26
CA TYR A 212 -7.59 -8.72 -19.38
C TYR A 212 -8.02 -7.53 -18.53
N ARG A 213 -9.04 -6.81 -19.01
CA ARG A 213 -9.78 -5.82 -18.23
C ARG A 213 -11.22 -6.26 -18.09
N VAL A 214 -11.69 -6.48 -16.87
CA VAL A 214 -13.01 -7.04 -16.56
C VAL A 214 -13.82 -6.04 -15.75
N ASN A 215 -15.07 -5.83 -16.16
CA ASN A 215 -16.02 -5.04 -15.38
C ASN A 215 -16.57 -5.91 -14.22
N PRO A 216 -16.28 -5.61 -12.94
CA PRO A 216 -16.71 -6.47 -11.84
C PRO A 216 -18.23 -6.56 -11.69
N ALA A 217 -18.97 -5.50 -12.06
CA ALA A 217 -20.43 -5.47 -11.94
C ALA A 217 -21.16 -6.30 -13.00
N THR A 218 -20.59 -6.45 -14.20
CA THR A 218 -21.23 -7.14 -15.33
C THR A 218 -20.55 -8.46 -15.70
N GLY A 219 -19.32 -8.67 -15.25
CA GLY A 219 -18.48 -9.80 -15.63
C GLY A 219 -18.06 -9.80 -17.11
N VAL A 220 -18.17 -8.66 -17.80
CA VAL A 220 -17.73 -8.51 -19.19
C VAL A 220 -16.24 -8.19 -19.21
N GLY A 221 -15.47 -9.02 -19.92
CA GLY A 221 -14.01 -8.88 -20.06
C GLY A 221 -13.60 -8.46 -21.46
N THR A 222 -12.53 -7.68 -21.53
CA THR A 222 -11.83 -7.30 -22.76
C THR A 222 -10.39 -7.78 -22.67
N LEU A 223 -9.93 -8.50 -23.69
CA LEU A 223 -8.52 -8.86 -23.86
C LEU A 223 -7.74 -7.62 -24.28
N LEU A 224 -6.66 -7.31 -23.57
CA LEU A 224 -5.83 -6.11 -23.78
C LEU A 224 -4.63 -6.40 -24.69
N ASP A 225 -3.92 -7.51 -24.47
CA ASP A 225 -2.79 -7.94 -25.31
C ASP A 225 -2.48 -9.43 -25.12
N THR A 226 -1.81 -10.06 -26.09
CA THR A 226 -1.41 -11.49 -26.11
C THR A 226 0.05 -11.72 -26.56
N GLY A 227 0.89 -10.69 -26.61
CA GLY A 227 1.92 -10.65 -27.66
C GLY A 227 3.35 -11.07 -27.32
N VAL A 228 3.84 -10.72 -26.14
CA VAL A 228 5.30 -10.69 -25.89
C VAL A 228 5.74 -11.17 -24.50
N PHE A 229 4.78 -11.59 -23.68
CA PHE A 229 5.00 -12.02 -22.30
C PHE A 229 5.34 -13.52 -22.28
N THR A 230 6.42 -13.90 -21.59
CA THR A 230 6.78 -15.31 -21.36
C THR A 230 6.11 -15.84 -20.09
N PHE A 231 6.09 -15.02 -19.04
CA PHE A 231 5.32 -15.21 -17.81
C PHE A 231 5.13 -13.86 -17.12
N ILE A 232 4.08 -13.77 -16.32
CA ILE A 232 3.76 -12.62 -15.47
C ILE A 232 3.70 -13.15 -14.03
N ASP A 233 4.64 -12.74 -13.19
CA ASP A 233 4.68 -13.18 -11.79
C ASP A 233 3.62 -12.45 -10.99
N ASP A 234 3.57 -11.12 -11.11
CA ASP A 234 2.57 -10.28 -10.45
C ASP A 234 2.35 -8.93 -11.19
N LEU A 235 1.23 -8.25 -10.92
CA LEU A 235 0.87 -6.95 -11.51
C LEU A 235 0.21 -6.00 -10.51
N GLN A 236 0.43 -4.70 -10.71
CA GLN A 236 -0.36 -3.63 -10.11
C GLN A 236 -0.67 -2.53 -11.12
N VAL A 237 -1.80 -1.84 -10.94
CA VAL A 237 -2.30 -0.77 -11.80
C VAL A 237 -2.03 0.57 -11.13
N ASP A 238 -1.29 1.44 -11.81
CA ASP A 238 -1.01 2.75 -11.25
C ASP A 238 -2.18 3.74 -11.39
N ALA A 239 -2.06 4.90 -10.75
CA ALA A 239 -3.09 5.94 -10.78
C ALA A 239 -3.41 6.50 -12.18
N SER A 240 -2.53 6.27 -13.17
CA SER A 240 -2.80 6.62 -14.56
C SER A 240 -3.59 5.55 -15.33
N GLY A 241 -3.72 4.36 -14.73
CA GLY A 241 -4.35 3.19 -15.33
C GLY A 241 -3.37 2.32 -16.13
N ASP A 242 -2.06 2.58 -16.03
CA ASP A 242 -1.03 1.72 -16.62
C ASP A 242 -0.82 0.49 -15.73
N ILE A 243 -0.60 -0.67 -16.35
CA ILE A 243 -0.26 -1.91 -15.64
C ILE A 243 1.25 -1.96 -15.48
N LEU A 244 1.75 -1.95 -14.26
CA LEU A 244 3.12 -2.35 -13.95
C LEU A 244 3.12 -3.82 -13.56
N PHE A 245 4.11 -4.56 -14.02
CA PHE A 245 4.17 -5.99 -13.73
C PHE A 245 5.61 -6.48 -13.60
N ALA A 246 5.79 -7.46 -12.73
CA ALA A 246 6.98 -8.29 -12.64
C ALA A 246 6.81 -9.51 -13.56
N GLY A 247 7.86 -9.87 -14.29
CA GLY A 247 7.84 -11.08 -15.11
C GLY A 247 8.94 -11.12 -16.15
N GLU A 248 8.68 -11.80 -17.26
CA GLU A 248 9.62 -11.92 -18.37
C GLU A 248 9.00 -11.47 -19.70
N VAL A 249 9.72 -10.57 -20.37
CA VAL A 249 9.38 -10.06 -21.70
C VAL A 249 10.58 -10.25 -22.60
N ASN A 250 10.38 -10.85 -23.79
CA ASN A 250 11.45 -11.06 -24.77
C ASN A 250 12.71 -11.73 -24.17
N SER A 251 12.52 -12.73 -23.31
CA SER A 251 13.61 -13.45 -22.61
C SER A 251 14.44 -12.59 -21.66
N LYS A 252 13.85 -11.51 -21.14
CA LYS A 252 14.45 -10.67 -20.11
C LYS A 252 13.53 -10.61 -18.92
N GLN A 253 14.05 -10.99 -17.76
CA GLN A 253 13.35 -10.78 -16.49
C GLN A 253 13.45 -9.32 -16.08
N GLY A 254 12.36 -8.76 -15.54
CA GLY A 254 12.30 -7.35 -15.23
C GLY A 254 10.98 -6.88 -14.67
N VAL A 255 10.90 -5.57 -14.53
CA VAL A 255 9.66 -4.85 -14.29
C VAL A 255 9.35 -3.97 -15.48
N PHE A 256 8.12 -4.09 -15.95
CA PHE A 256 7.66 -3.46 -17.17
C PHE A 256 6.40 -2.66 -16.89
N ARG A 257 6.12 -1.71 -17.76
CA ARG A 257 4.90 -0.91 -17.77
C ARG A 257 4.18 -1.13 -19.10
N PHE A 258 2.91 -1.49 -19.02
CA PHE A 258 2.01 -1.67 -20.15
C PHE A 258 0.87 -0.64 -20.07
N ASP A 259 0.75 0.17 -21.12
CA ASP A 259 -0.37 1.11 -21.29
C ASP A 259 -1.54 0.37 -21.97
N PRO A 260 -2.66 0.12 -21.28
CA PRO A 260 -3.79 -0.64 -21.84
C PRO A 260 -4.58 0.13 -22.90
N GLN A 261 -4.38 1.44 -23.04
CA GLN A 261 -5.06 2.26 -24.05
C GLN A 261 -4.30 2.26 -25.37
N THR A 262 -2.96 2.35 -25.30
CA THR A 262 -2.11 2.43 -26.49
C THR A 262 -1.40 1.13 -26.83
N THR A 263 -1.47 0.12 -25.96
CA THR A 263 -0.69 -1.13 -26.01
C THR A 263 0.82 -0.92 -25.97
N ALA A 264 1.26 0.26 -25.52
CA ALA A 264 2.68 0.57 -25.41
C ALA A 264 3.29 -0.20 -24.24
N LEU A 265 4.43 -0.86 -24.51
CA LEU A 265 5.21 -1.57 -23.51
C LEU A 265 6.55 -0.86 -23.28
N THR A 266 6.85 -0.55 -22.02
CA THR A 266 8.06 0.13 -21.59
C THR A 266 8.80 -0.72 -20.56
N THR A 267 10.09 -0.96 -20.75
CA THR A 267 10.95 -1.55 -19.71
C THR A 267 11.26 -0.48 -18.66
N ILE A 268 10.86 -0.72 -17.42
CA ILE A 268 11.24 0.13 -16.28
C ILE A 268 12.65 -0.27 -15.83
N VAL A 269 12.82 -1.57 -15.60
CA VAL A 269 14.09 -2.21 -15.25
C VAL A 269 14.08 -3.65 -15.74
N ASP A 270 15.24 -4.17 -16.11
CA ASP A 270 15.47 -5.55 -16.51
C ASP A 270 16.86 -5.99 -16.03
N GLU A 271 17.15 -7.29 -16.20
CA GLU A 271 18.44 -7.90 -15.88
C GLU A 271 19.67 -7.22 -16.54
N ASP A 272 19.48 -6.47 -17.62
CA ASP A 272 20.55 -5.76 -18.33
C ASP A 272 20.79 -4.33 -17.81
N THR A 273 19.77 -3.69 -17.23
CA THR A 273 19.79 -2.27 -16.84
C THR A 273 20.33 -2.02 -15.43
N VAL A 274 20.23 -3.01 -14.55
CA VAL A 274 20.92 -3.01 -13.25
C VAL A 274 22.21 -3.79 -13.44
N ASN A 275 23.36 -3.31 -12.95
CA ASN A 275 24.65 -4.01 -13.11
C ASN A 275 24.65 -5.40 -12.40
N GLY A 276 24.01 -6.40 -13.02
CA GLY A 276 23.97 -7.80 -12.61
C GLY A 276 23.40 -8.07 -11.22
N GLY A 277 22.38 -7.32 -10.78
CA GLY A 277 21.79 -7.49 -9.44
C GLY A 277 20.31 -7.89 -9.40
N PHE A 278 19.54 -7.59 -10.46
CA PHE A 278 18.09 -7.81 -10.49
C PHE A 278 17.79 -9.08 -11.29
N PHE A 279 17.52 -10.18 -10.59
CA PHE A 279 17.06 -11.45 -11.14
C PHE A 279 15.80 -11.99 -10.44
N ASN A 280 14.81 -12.39 -11.25
CA ASN A 280 13.63 -13.12 -10.81
C ASN A 280 12.75 -12.36 -9.79
N PRO A 281 12.17 -11.20 -10.17
CA PRO A 281 11.19 -10.50 -9.34
C PRO A 281 10.00 -11.44 -9.08
N GLN A 282 9.49 -11.47 -7.86
CA GLN A 282 8.44 -12.43 -7.48
C GLN A 282 7.06 -11.79 -7.29
N ASP A 283 7.05 -10.49 -7.05
CA ASP A 283 5.88 -9.71 -6.65
C ASP A 283 6.16 -8.22 -6.94
N ILE A 284 5.14 -7.36 -6.94
CA ILE A 284 5.30 -5.92 -7.20
C ILE A 284 4.30 -5.09 -6.38
N ALA A 285 4.82 -4.14 -5.60
CA ALA A 285 3.99 -3.17 -4.91
C ALA A 285 4.29 -1.74 -5.35
N ILE A 286 3.26 -0.98 -5.72
CA ILE A 286 3.36 0.42 -6.09
C ILE A 286 2.82 1.25 -4.93
N PHE A 287 3.65 2.14 -4.39
CA PHE A 287 3.14 3.19 -3.53
C PHE A 287 2.42 4.21 -4.41
N LEU A 288 1.11 4.07 -4.58
CA LEU A 288 0.29 4.90 -5.47
C LEU A 288 0.21 6.39 -5.08
N SER A 289 0.99 6.82 -4.08
CA SER A 289 0.57 7.84 -3.11
C SER A 289 -0.86 7.56 -2.73
N GLN A 290 -1.04 6.80 -1.65
CA GLN A 290 -2.31 6.92 -0.95
C GLN A 290 -2.53 8.42 -0.76
N GLU A 291 -3.64 8.96 -1.27
CA GLU A 291 -4.22 10.16 -0.67
C GLU A 291 -4.15 9.86 0.82
N THR A 292 -3.37 10.64 1.59
CA THR A 292 -3.29 10.38 3.02
C THR A 292 -4.67 10.74 3.55
N PHE A 293 -5.56 9.76 3.52
CA PHE A 293 -6.88 9.85 4.09
C PHE A 293 -6.65 10.18 5.54
N ALA A 294 -7.33 11.22 5.99
CA ALA A 294 -7.23 11.61 7.37
C ALA A 294 -7.70 10.41 8.20
N SER A 295 -7.20 10.21 9.43
CA SER A 295 -7.69 9.11 10.28
C SER A 295 -9.21 9.19 10.55
N ALA A 296 -9.81 10.34 10.22
CA ALA A 296 -11.22 10.64 10.29
C ALA A 296 -11.99 10.43 8.96
N ASP A 297 -11.35 10.05 7.86
CA ASP A 297 -11.94 9.75 6.55
C ASP A 297 -12.17 8.24 6.45
N PHE A 298 -13.31 7.79 6.96
CA PHE A 298 -13.65 6.38 7.13
C PHE A 298 -14.15 5.73 5.85
N ASP A 299 -14.73 6.52 4.93
CA ASP A 299 -15.18 6.01 3.63
C ASP A 299 -14.12 6.13 2.51
N HIS A 300 -12.93 6.66 2.86
CA HIS A 300 -11.76 6.82 2.00
C HIS A 300 -12.08 7.55 0.70
N ASN A 301 -12.98 8.54 0.77
CA ASN A 301 -13.37 9.32 -0.41
C ASN A 301 -12.48 10.57 -0.63
N GLY A 302 -11.51 10.80 0.26
CA GLY A 302 -10.58 11.93 0.20
C GLY A 302 -11.09 13.18 0.93
N SER A 303 -12.20 13.07 1.66
CA SER A 303 -12.77 14.14 2.46
C SER A 303 -13.28 13.61 3.79
N VAL A 304 -13.12 14.42 4.84
CA VAL A 304 -13.67 14.13 6.17
C VAL A 304 -14.95 14.93 6.29
N ASP A 305 -16.08 14.27 6.10
CA ASP A 305 -17.39 14.90 6.03
C ASP A 305 -18.48 14.19 6.87
N GLY A 306 -19.76 14.51 6.58
CA GLY A 306 -20.88 13.95 7.32
C GLY A 306 -21.05 12.44 7.17
N ALA A 307 -20.54 11.84 6.08
CA ALA A 307 -20.53 10.39 5.89
C ALA A 307 -19.61 9.72 6.91
N ASP A 308 -18.43 10.27 7.13
CA ASP A 308 -17.47 9.79 8.12
C ASP A 308 -17.97 9.97 9.55
N LEU A 309 -18.64 11.10 9.82
CA LEU A 309 -19.26 11.32 11.11
C LEU A 309 -20.31 10.26 11.45
N ALA A 310 -21.07 9.79 10.44
CA ALA A 310 -22.06 8.73 10.65
C ALA A 310 -21.38 7.41 11.01
N PHE A 311 -20.22 7.11 10.43
CA PHE A 311 -19.40 5.95 10.81
C PHE A 311 -18.92 6.06 12.26
N LEU A 312 -18.32 7.21 12.63
CA LEU A 312 -17.87 7.48 13.99
C LEU A 312 -19.00 7.34 15.03
N GLN A 313 -20.19 7.85 14.72
CA GLN A 313 -21.37 7.78 15.60
C GLN A 313 -21.85 6.34 15.83
N ASN A 314 -21.73 5.47 14.82
CA ASN A 314 -22.09 4.06 14.94
C ASN A 314 -21.06 3.27 15.77
N ALA A 315 -19.80 3.71 15.78
CA ALA A 315 -18.72 3.09 16.54
C ALA A 315 -18.62 3.56 18.01
N TYR A 316 -19.27 4.68 18.36
CA TYR A 316 -19.19 5.30 19.69
C TYR A 316 -19.52 4.33 20.83
N GLY A 317 -18.52 4.02 21.66
CA GLY A 317 -18.64 3.11 22.80
C GLY A 317 -18.84 1.63 22.45
N VAL A 318 -18.67 1.24 21.19
CA VAL A 318 -18.86 -0.15 20.71
C VAL A 318 -17.53 -0.90 20.54
N GLY A 319 -16.45 -0.20 20.21
CA GLY A 319 -15.11 -0.76 19.99
C GLY A 319 -14.15 0.32 19.47
N SER A 320 -13.04 -0.07 18.84
CA SER A 320 -12.03 0.84 18.27
C SER A 320 -12.24 1.13 16.78
N ALA A 321 -13.44 0.84 16.24
CA ALA A 321 -13.68 0.98 14.81
C ALA A 321 -13.63 2.45 14.37
N GLY A 322 -13.98 3.39 15.26
CA GLY A 322 -13.90 4.83 15.03
C GLY A 322 -12.74 5.50 15.78
N ASP A 323 -11.65 4.77 16.03
CA ASP A 323 -10.47 5.26 16.74
C ASP A 323 -9.64 6.22 15.86
N VAL A 324 -9.97 7.50 15.91
CA VAL A 324 -9.34 8.56 15.12
C VAL A 324 -8.05 9.05 15.79
N ASP A 325 -7.93 8.94 17.12
CA ASP A 325 -6.77 9.42 17.87
C ASP A 325 -5.76 8.35 18.30
N GLY A 326 -6.08 7.08 18.06
CA GLY A 326 -5.20 5.92 18.16
C GLY A 326 -5.10 5.33 19.56
N ASP A 327 -6.08 5.56 20.43
CA ASP A 327 -6.07 5.13 21.83
C ASP A 327 -6.80 3.80 22.11
N SER A 328 -7.27 3.15 21.05
CA SER A 328 -7.95 1.85 21.05
C SER A 328 -9.38 1.87 21.62
N ASP A 329 -10.03 3.03 21.68
CA ASP A 329 -11.47 3.12 21.88
C ASP A 329 -12.18 4.02 20.85
N THR A 330 -13.43 4.36 21.09
CA THR A 330 -14.17 5.30 20.22
C THR A 330 -15.06 6.13 21.12
N ASP A 331 -14.58 7.32 21.46
CA ASP A 331 -15.18 8.19 22.44
C ASP A 331 -15.24 9.67 21.99
N GLY A 332 -15.31 10.59 22.96
CA GLY A 332 -15.34 12.02 22.67
C GLY A 332 -14.02 12.57 22.12
N SER A 333 -12.91 11.90 22.38
CA SER A 333 -11.56 12.25 21.94
C SER A 333 -11.40 12.01 20.44
N ASP A 334 -11.98 10.92 19.94
CA ASP A 334 -12.10 10.64 18.50
C ASP A 334 -12.99 11.65 17.78
N LEU A 335 -14.10 12.04 18.39
CA LEU A 335 -14.95 13.10 17.84
C LEU A 335 -14.18 14.43 17.73
N LEU A 336 -13.34 14.75 18.70
CA LEU A 336 -12.48 15.94 18.64
C LEU A 336 -11.40 15.79 17.58
N ALA A 337 -10.85 14.60 17.40
CA ALA A 337 -9.87 14.31 16.34
C ALA A 337 -10.51 14.41 14.94
N TRP A 338 -11.72 13.87 14.77
CA TRP A 338 -12.52 14.02 13.56
C TRP A 338 -12.83 15.49 13.25
N GLN A 339 -13.27 16.28 14.24
CA GLN A 339 -13.54 17.71 14.06
C GLN A 339 -12.32 18.51 13.60
N ARG A 340 -11.10 18.11 14.03
CA ARG A 340 -9.85 18.74 13.60
C ARG A 340 -9.53 18.43 12.13
N GLN A 341 -10.00 17.31 11.62
CA GLN A 341 -9.73 16.84 10.27
C GLN A 341 -10.87 17.14 9.29
N PHE A 342 -12.06 17.52 9.78
CA PHE A 342 -13.24 17.86 8.98
C PHE A 342 -12.95 18.84 7.83
N THR A 343 -13.00 18.34 6.60
CA THR A 343 -12.83 19.14 5.39
C THR A 343 -14.21 19.58 4.92
N ARG A 344 -14.56 20.85 5.18
CA ARG A 344 -15.76 21.44 4.56
C ARG A 344 -15.56 21.52 3.06
N GLY A 345 -16.02 20.52 2.31
CA GLY A 345 -16.12 20.49 0.85
C GLY A 345 -15.03 21.31 0.16
N SER A 346 -13.86 20.69 -0.02
CA SER A 346 -12.65 21.29 -0.59
C SER A 346 -12.89 21.82 -2.02
N GLY A 347 -13.47 23.01 -2.12
CA GLY A 347 -13.07 23.97 -3.12
C GLY A 347 -11.72 24.53 -2.70
N SER A 348 -10.65 23.98 -3.24
CA SER A 348 -9.33 24.62 -3.21
C SER A 348 -9.46 26.05 -3.76
N VAL A 349 -9.42 27.02 -2.86
CA VAL A 349 -9.00 28.37 -3.17
C VAL A 349 -8.15 28.84 -1.99
N ALA A 350 -6.83 28.75 -2.15
CA ALA A 350 -5.92 29.69 -1.50
C ALA A 350 -6.19 31.08 -2.10
N GLY A 351 -7.33 31.67 -1.75
CA GLY A 351 -7.64 33.06 -2.00
C GLY A 351 -7.26 33.83 -0.75
N THR A 352 -6.20 34.62 -0.83
CA THR A 352 -6.00 35.74 0.09
C THR A 352 -7.19 36.68 -0.10
N LEU A 353 -8.27 36.47 0.64
CA LEU A 353 -9.27 37.52 0.83
C LEU A 353 -8.53 38.65 1.52
N ALA A 354 -8.22 39.69 0.76
CA ALA A 354 -7.74 40.95 1.29
C ALA A 354 -8.77 41.37 2.35
N VAL A 355 -8.37 41.31 3.62
CA VAL A 355 -9.13 41.90 4.72
C VAL A 355 -9.33 43.36 4.32
N PRO A 356 -10.57 43.84 4.13
CA PRO A 356 -10.78 45.24 3.85
C PRO A 356 -10.24 46.02 5.04
N GLU A 357 -9.11 46.71 4.88
CA GLU A 357 -8.70 47.68 5.87
C GLU A 357 -9.83 48.71 5.96
N PRO A 358 -10.31 49.04 7.18
CA PRO A 358 -11.36 50.03 7.32
C PRO A 358 -10.89 51.32 6.64
N ASN A 359 -11.67 51.79 5.67
CA ASN A 359 -11.41 53.01 4.92
C ASN A 359 -10.93 54.11 5.87
N THR A 360 -9.63 54.43 5.84
CA THR A 360 -9.00 55.47 6.67
C THR A 360 -9.60 56.86 6.44
N THR A 361 -10.38 57.02 5.36
CA THR A 361 -11.22 58.19 5.07
C THR A 361 -12.32 58.40 6.11
N ILE A 362 -12.85 57.36 6.77
CA ILE A 362 -13.85 57.49 7.84
C ILE A 362 -13.19 58.00 9.14
N LEU A 363 -11.95 57.61 9.42
CA LEU A 363 -11.23 58.05 10.62
C LEU A 363 -10.78 59.52 10.52
N LEU A 364 -10.41 59.98 9.32
CA LEU A 364 -10.09 61.40 9.05
C LEU A 364 -11.33 62.28 8.90
N GLY A 365 -12.45 61.74 8.38
CA GLY A 365 -13.71 62.47 8.28
C GLY A 365 -14.36 62.75 9.65
N GLY A 366 -14.28 61.79 10.58
CA GLY A 366 -14.85 61.94 11.93
C GLY A 366 -14.17 63.02 12.78
N THR A 367 -12.85 63.20 12.62
CA THR A 367 -12.09 64.21 13.38
C THR A 367 -12.33 65.64 12.87
N LEU A 368 -12.57 65.83 11.57
CA LEU A 368 -12.85 67.15 10.98
C LEU A 368 -14.25 67.69 11.33
N VAL A 369 -15.26 66.82 11.45
CA VAL A 369 -16.63 67.20 11.83
C VAL A 369 -16.72 67.60 13.31
N VAL A 370 -15.97 66.94 14.19
CA VAL A 370 -15.90 67.31 15.62
C VAL A 370 -15.22 68.66 15.82
N CYS A 371 -14.15 68.97 15.06
CA CYS A 371 -13.51 70.29 15.12
C CYS A 371 -14.41 71.43 14.61
N LEU A 372 -15.22 71.21 13.56
CA LEU A 372 -16.16 72.20 13.03
C LEU A 372 -17.40 72.42 13.93
N LEU A 373 -17.88 71.36 14.60
CA LEU A 373 -19.02 71.45 15.52
C LEU A 373 -18.65 72.05 16.90
N LEU A 374 -17.39 71.91 17.34
CA LEU A 374 -16.91 72.55 18.56
C LEU A 374 -16.48 74.01 18.35
N GLY A 375 -16.06 74.40 17.15
CA GLY A 375 -15.70 75.79 16.83
C GLY A 375 -16.87 76.75 16.61
N SER A 376 -18.09 76.25 16.38
CA SER A 376 -19.27 77.10 16.09
C SER A 376 -20.09 77.52 17.32
N LYS A 377 -19.76 77.01 18.51
CA LYS A 377 -20.44 77.39 19.76
C LYS A 377 -19.92 78.67 20.42
N ASP A 378 -18.81 79.25 19.92
CA ASP A 378 -18.14 80.39 20.57
C ASP A 378 -18.31 81.73 19.83
N GLN A 379 -19.17 81.82 18.81
CA GLN A 379 -19.44 83.07 18.06
C GLN A 379 -20.89 83.59 18.17
N ARG A 380 -21.61 83.23 19.24
CA ARG A 380 -22.83 83.94 19.64
C ARG A 380 -22.77 84.32 21.12
N ARG A 381 -21.99 85.36 21.41
CA ARG A 381 -22.24 86.31 22.49
C ARG A 381 -22.04 87.72 21.97
#